data_AF-A0A2E0PQ81-F1
#
_entry.id   AF-A0A2E0PQ81-F1
#
_cell.length_a   1.000
_cell.length_b   1.000
_cell.length_c   1.000
_cell.angle_alpha   90.00
_cell.angle_beta   90.00
_cell.angle_gamma   90.00
#
_symmetry.space_group_name_H-M   'P 1'
#
loop_
_entity.id
_entity.type
_entity.pdbx_description
1 polymer ?
#
loop_
_entity_poly.entity_id
_entity_poly.type
_entity_poly.pdbx_seq_one_letter_code
_entity_poly.pdbx_strand_id
1 'polypeptide(L)'
;MGLRKKKSAEEIQQALLDAKNALEQHIVTMMTIKDDVGDINRKIGVKENEIKDADLELEDNQSKIDSFKQEIDDIERAIRQLQQKLQRTSENCEQTVQERVDLNTNLQNLHSQANLLADEKGAAIEHFKKMKNDLDSKRSSVKQAAISLRKNRFQGPEIAPIECMVAAGLKPVNEMVCLGDIHGWAPGLIRHLSQHEIAKVNIASKLDLGSCSESMREIFPCPLTAKNLTQPLPRMGLDGQPSRSKEIHTSYFDIQVLSNLPEMDTRYIQVGDLIDRGDHSEVTIEIMRQLCLQSSGRAFSLIGNHEQLVIEGNYNLWYQMESKMAFDDSKTQRPGIMAHDVIMTGMKTLEESHKGNFAALEGCIGSLLISQHLAIHDSLDSAGKKWLEEMMASTWKATGTKLGDLRKWVEGGGWKLHEHSANFLKKLRKASMKKQVFVPGAIVIWFEAGNLFMHAEPNGIVNVDENVYDPLEQKFNLGGDQIQFLLLSLVKGKSTSHPLTNSRLSRVETDEGGVRYKKEDAAAGVEDFGNQFGRVKRVVHGHSPRQDDLVYEVQTEKGMTTIYDIDEGMTPILYFDSGGEDPCEPNRTPAGLQFRLE
;
A
#
# COMPACT_ATOMS: atom_id res chain seq x y z
N MET A 1 135.58 156.38 -50.24
CA MET A 1 135.45 156.32 -48.76
C MET A 1 135.18 154.86 -48.41
N GLY A 2 136.14 153.99 -48.07
CA GLY A 2 136.93 153.89 -46.81
C GLY A 2 136.14 153.04 -45.80
N LEU A 3 136.50 151.86 -45.27
CA LEU A 3 137.78 151.19 -44.96
C LEU A 3 137.58 149.65 -44.74
N ARG A 4 138.68 148.89 -44.79
CA ARG A 4 138.87 147.41 -44.77
C ARG A 4 138.78 146.71 -43.39
N LYS A 5 138.59 145.36 -43.36
CA LYS A 5 139.53 144.35 -42.77
C LYS A 5 139.12 142.87 -43.03
N LYS A 6 140.06 141.94 -42.76
CA LYS A 6 140.32 140.55 -43.25
C LYS A 6 140.14 139.44 -42.16
N LYS A 7 139.98 138.17 -42.61
CA LYS A 7 140.31 136.81 -42.01
C LYS A 7 139.32 136.19 -40.99
N SER A 8 139.15 134.86 -40.83
CA SER A 8 140.12 133.71 -40.73
C SER A 8 139.53 132.33 -41.18
N ALA A 9 140.38 131.32 -41.42
CA ALA A 9 140.08 130.00 -41.98
C ALA A 9 139.74 128.88 -40.96
N GLU A 10 139.63 129.19 -39.66
CA GLU A 10 139.35 128.21 -38.59
C GLU A 10 137.89 127.76 -38.52
N GLU A 11 136.94 128.57 -39.00
CA GLU A 11 135.50 128.24 -38.92
C GLU A 11 135.08 127.11 -39.88
N ILE A 12 135.82 126.87 -40.96
CA ILE A 12 135.52 125.80 -41.93
C ILE A 12 136.04 124.43 -41.44
N GLN A 13 137.11 124.41 -40.62
CA GLN A 13 137.72 123.16 -40.17
C GLN A 13 136.88 122.48 -39.06
N GLN A 14 136.19 123.27 -38.22
CA GLN A 14 135.33 122.74 -37.17
C GLN A 14 134.04 122.09 -37.74
N ALA A 15 133.43 122.68 -38.77
CA ALA A 15 132.22 122.14 -39.39
C ALA A 15 132.43 120.76 -40.07
N LEU A 16 133.66 120.48 -40.55
CA LEU A 16 134.01 119.20 -41.16
C LEU A 16 134.17 118.07 -40.13
N LEU A 17 134.55 118.39 -38.89
CA LEU A 17 134.67 117.41 -37.81
C LEU A 17 133.28 116.93 -37.33
N ASP A 18 132.32 117.85 -37.25
CA ASP A 18 130.96 117.52 -36.82
C ASP A 18 130.23 116.61 -37.83
N ALA A 19 130.47 116.79 -39.13
CA ALA A 19 129.89 115.93 -40.18
C ALA A 19 130.42 114.48 -40.15
N LYS A 20 131.69 114.27 -39.76
CA LYS A 20 132.28 112.92 -39.67
C LYS A 20 131.65 112.12 -38.52
N ASN A 21 131.45 112.75 -37.36
CA ASN A 21 130.88 112.09 -36.19
C ASN A 21 129.42 111.65 -36.43
N ALA A 22 128.65 112.40 -37.22
CA ALA A 22 127.28 112.02 -37.58
C ALA A 22 127.22 110.77 -38.48
N LEU A 23 128.19 110.58 -39.38
CA LEU A 23 128.23 109.42 -40.27
C LEU A 23 128.57 108.12 -39.53
N GLU A 24 129.48 108.19 -38.55
CA GLU A 24 129.85 107.03 -37.72
C GLU A 24 128.66 106.55 -36.86
N GLN A 25 127.80 107.44 -36.38
CA GLN A 25 126.56 107.02 -35.69
C GLN A 25 125.57 106.29 -36.61
N HIS A 26 125.48 106.65 -37.89
CA HIS A 26 124.50 106.03 -38.80
C HIS A 26 124.89 104.60 -39.22
N ILE A 27 126.19 104.31 -39.30
CA ILE A 27 126.69 102.95 -39.59
C ILE A 27 126.33 101.99 -38.45
N VAL A 28 126.40 102.45 -37.20
CA VAL A 28 126.02 101.64 -36.03
C VAL A 28 124.53 101.28 -36.06
N THR A 29 123.65 102.19 -36.48
CA THR A 29 122.20 101.93 -36.53
C THR A 29 121.82 100.88 -37.58
N MET A 30 122.50 100.84 -38.74
CA MET A 30 122.20 99.83 -39.77
C MET A 30 122.56 98.40 -39.35
N MET A 31 123.60 98.22 -38.55
CA MET A 31 123.95 96.87 -38.06
C MET A 31 122.86 96.30 -37.14
N THR A 32 122.22 97.13 -36.31
CA THR A 32 121.15 96.69 -35.41
C THR A 32 119.91 96.19 -36.16
N ILE A 33 119.52 96.84 -37.26
CA ILE A 33 118.33 96.46 -38.04
C ILE A 33 118.50 95.09 -38.71
N LYS A 34 119.72 94.70 -39.08
CA LYS A 34 119.97 93.42 -39.74
C LYS A 34 119.75 92.23 -38.78
N ASP A 35 120.09 92.39 -37.50
CA ASP A 35 119.92 91.34 -36.51
C ASP A 35 118.44 91.13 -36.17
N ASP A 36 117.62 92.18 -36.11
CA ASP A 36 116.18 92.10 -35.81
C ASP A 36 115.39 91.30 -36.88
N VAL A 37 115.80 91.36 -38.15
CA VAL A 37 115.13 90.60 -39.23
C VAL A 37 115.37 89.09 -39.11
N GLY A 38 116.52 88.68 -38.57
CA GLY A 38 116.83 87.26 -38.33
C GLY A 38 115.88 86.62 -37.31
N ASP A 39 115.50 87.34 -36.27
CA ASP A 39 114.66 86.85 -35.18
C ASP A 39 113.17 86.71 -35.57
N ILE A 40 112.68 87.54 -36.49
CA ILE A 40 111.27 87.47 -36.96
C ILE A 40 111.01 86.19 -37.78
N ASN A 41 111.92 85.85 -38.70
CA ASN A 41 111.75 84.65 -39.53
C ASN A 41 111.73 83.36 -38.70
N ARG A 42 112.46 83.32 -37.58
CA ARG A 42 112.44 82.18 -36.66
C ARG A 42 111.10 82.03 -35.94
N LYS A 43 110.43 83.14 -35.60
CA LYS A 43 109.10 83.12 -34.94
C LYS A 43 107.98 82.64 -35.87
N ILE A 44 108.07 82.93 -37.17
CA ILE A 44 107.07 82.49 -38.15
C ILE A 44 107.06 80.96 -38.27
N GLY A 45 108.23 80.32 -38.37
CA GLY A 45 108.32 78.86 -38.47
C GLY A 45 107.79 78.10 -37.25
N VAL A 46 107.82 78.71 -36.05
CA VAL A 46 107.21 78.12 -34.84
C VAL A 46 105.68 78.15 -34.93
N LYS A 47 105.10 79.24 -35.43
CA LYS A 47 103.64 79.40 -35.52
C LYS A 47 102.99 78.49 -36.55
N GLU A 48 103.67 78.17 -37.65
CA GLU A 48 103.15 77.24 -38.66
C GLU A 48 103.01 75.80 -38.13
N ASN A 49 103.91 75.36 -37.24
CA ASN A 49 103.80 74.05 -36.61
C ASN A 49 102.66 73.99 -35.59
N GLU A 50 102.45 75.04 -34.79
CA GLU A 50 101.34 75.11 -33.83
C GLU A 50 99.96 75.02 -34.51
N ILE A 51 99.81 75.57 -35.73
CA ILE A 51 98.56 75.48 -36.51
C ILE A 51 98.29 74.04 -36.95
N LYS A 52 99.33 73.32 -37.39
CA LYS A 52 99.20 71.92 -37.84
C LYS A 52 98.77 70.98 -36.72
N ASP A 53 99.30 71.20 -35.51
CA ASP A 53 98.93 70.39 -34.35
C ASP A 53 97.46 70.64 -33.94
N ALA A 54 96.99 71.89 -34.03
CA ALA A 54 95.59 72.23 -33.75
C ALA A 54 94.59 71.61 -34.74
N ASP A 55 94.95 71.53 -36.03
CA ASP A 55 94.09 70.90 -37.04
C ASP A 55 93.89 69.40 -36.79
N LEU A 56 94.94 68.69 -36.36
CA LEU A 56 94.87 67.27 -36.00
C LEU A 56 93.97 67.01 -34.78
N GLU A 57 94.02 67.89 -33.77
CA GLU A 57 93.17 67.78 -32.58
C GLU A 57 91.68 68.03 -32.90
N LEU A 58 91.41 68.89 -33.89
CA LEU A 58 90.06 69.17 -34.38
C LEU A 58 89.44 67.96 -35.08
N GLU A 59 90.24 67.23 -35.87
CA GLU A 59 89.80 66.02 -36.58
C GLU A 59 89.47 64.86 -35.63
N ASP A 60 90.28 64.67 -34.58
CA ASP A 60 90.05 63.66 -33.54
C ASP A 60 88.77 63.96 -32.73
N ASN A 61 88.55 65.24 -32.38
CA ASN A 61 87.35 65.66 -31.68
C ASN A 61 86.08 65.49 -32.53
N GLN A 62 86.16 65.73 -33.85
CA GLN A 62 85.04 65.52 -34.75
C GLN A 62 84.63 64.04 -34.84
N SER A 63 85.61 63.13 -34.89
CA SER A 63 85.35 61.68 -34.86
C SER A 63 84.66 61.22 -33.57
N LYS A 64 85.06 61.77 -32.41
CA LYS A 64 84.42 61.50 -31.11
C LYS A 64 82.97 61.98 -31.06
N ILE A 65 82.69 63.16 -31.61
CA ILE A 65 81.33 63.72 -31.67
C ILE A 65 80.40 62.79 -32.46
N ASP A 66 80.87 62.28 -33.60
CA ASP A 66 80.03 61.43 -34.45
C ASP A 66 79.81 60.04 -33.81
N SER A 67 80.79 59.52 -33.07
CA SER A 67 80.61 58.33 -32.23
C SER A 67 79.53 58.54 -31.16
N PHE A 68 79.55 59.67 -30.44
CA PHE A 68 78.55 59.96 -29.41
C PHE A 68 77.15 60.17 -29.97
N LYS A 69 77.00 60.77 -31.16
CA LYS A 69 75.69 60.88 -31.83
C LYS A 69 75.09 59.50 -32.10
N GLN A 70 75.91 58.56 -32.57
CA GLN A 70 75.45 57.20 -32.86
C GLN A 70 74.99 56.48 -31.57
N GLU A 71 75.72 56.63 -30.46
CA GLU A 71 75.30 56.07 -29.17
C GLU A 71 74.00 56.68 -28.65
N ILE A 72 73.81 57.99 -28.81
CA ILE A 72 72.56 58.68 -28.44
C ILE A 72 71.38 58.12 -29.24
N ASP A 73 71.52 57.95 -30.55
CA ASP A 73 70.46 57.40 -31.41
C ASP A 73 70.08 55.96 -31.02
N ASP A 74 71.06 55.15 -30.61
CA ASP A 74 70.83 53.78 -30.14
C ASP A 74 70.10 53.75 -28.79
N ILE A 75 70.50 54.62 -27.85
CA ILE A 75 69.83 54.77 -26.56
C ILE A 75 68.40 55.27 -26.74
N GLU A 76 68.17 56.26 -27.60
CA GLU A 76 66.83 56.76 -27.90
C GLU A 76 65.91 55.68 -28.48
N ARG A 77 66.44 54.82 -29.37
CA ARG A 77 65.69 53.68 -29.90
C ARG A 77 65.33 52.68 -28.80
N ALA A 78 66.26 52.36 -27.90
CA ALA A 78 66.01 51.47 -26.77
C ALA A 78 64.94 52.03 -25.81
N ILE A 79 64.99 53.34 -25.51
CA ILE A 79 63.98 54.01 -24.68
C ILE A 79 62.59 53.90 -25.30
N ARG A 80 62.44 54.14 -26.61
CA ARG A 80 61.14 54.03 -27.29
C ARG A 80 60.59 52.60 -27.23
N GLN A 81 61.45 51.58 -27.39
CA GLN A 81 61.01 50.18 -27.27
C GLN A 81 60.58 49.82 -25.85
N LEU A 82 61.29 50.30 -24.83
CA LEU A 82 60.92 50.08 -23.43
C LEU A 82 59.61 50.78 -23.07
N GLN A 83 59.38 52.00 -23.56
CA GLN A 83 58.13 52.72 -23.38
C GLN A 83 56.94 51.94 -23.98
N GLN A 84 57.09 51.40 -25.19
CA GLN A 84 56.06 50.58 -25.82
C GLN A 84 55.78 49.28 -25.05
N LYS A 85 56.84 48.61 -24.55
CA LYS A 85 56.67 47.40 -23.72
C LYS A 85 55.97 47.73 -22.40
N LEU A 86 56.35 48.83 -21.74
CA LEU A 86 55.74 49.26 -20.50
C LEU A 86 54.26 49.57 -20.68
N GLN A 87 53.89 50.26 -21.76
CA GLN A 87 52.49 50.55 -22.08
C GLN A 87 51.68 49.26 -22.26
N ARG A 88 52.15 48.32 -23.09
CA ARG A 88 51.45 47.04 -23.30
C ARG A 88 51.30 46.23 -22.02
N THR A 89 52.33 46.21 -21.17
CA THR A 89 52.26 45.52 -19.88
C THR A 89 51.28 46.21 -18.93
N SER A 90 51.20 47.54 -18.96
CA SER A 90 50.21 48.30 -18.18
C SER A 90 48.78 47.96 -18.61
N GLU A 91 48.51 47.98 -19.92
CA GLU A 91 47.20 47.63 -20.49
C GLU A 91 46.78 46.20 -20.13
N ASN A 92 47.70 45.22 -20.24
CA ASN A 92 47.44 43.84 -19.83
C ASN A 92 47.18 43.70 -18.32
N CYS A 93 47.88 44.48 -17.50
CA CYS A 93 47.70 44.49 -16.05
C CYS A 93 46.31 45.03 -15.69
N GLU A 94 45.89 46.13 -16.31
CA GLU A 94 44.56 46.72 -16.13
C GLU A 94 43.46 45.74 -16.53
N GLN A 95 43.59 45.06 -17.67
CA GLN A 95 42.64 44.04 -18.10
C GLN A 95 42.55 42.88 -17.09
N THR A 96 43.70 42.37 -16.64
CA THR A 96 43.73 41.27 -15.66
C THR A 96 43.10 41.68 -14.32
N VAL A 97 43.33 42.93 -13.90
CA VAL A 97 42.69 43.50 -12.69
C VAL A 97 41.18 43.56 -12.86
N GLN A 98 40.68 44.00 -14.02
CA GLN A 98 39.25 44.05 -14.30
C GLN A 98 38.61 42.66 -14.31
N GLU A 99 39.22 41.67 -14.99
CA GLU A 99 38.73 40.29 -15.01
C GLU A 99 38.68 39.70 -13.59
N ARG A 100 39.65 40.03 -12.73
CA ARG A 100 39.65 39.60 -11.33
C ARG A 100 38.51 40.24 -10.52
N VAL A 101 38.18 41.50 -10.76
CA VAL A 101 37.06 42.19 -10.11
C VAL A 101 35.73 41.55 -10.50
N ASP A 102 35.55 41.26 -11.79
CA ASP A 102 34.32 40.64 -12.30
C ASP A 102 34.15 39.21 -11.76
N LEU A 103 35.23 38.41 -11.75
CA LEU A 103 35.21 37.06 -11.18
C LEU A 103 34.88 37.08 -9.68
N ASN A 104 35.44 38.01 -8.93
CA ASN A 104 35.18 38.14 -7.50
C ASN A 104 33.72 38.53 -7.22
N THR A 105 33.15 39.41 -8.06
CA THR A 105 31.73 39.78 -8.00
C THR A 105 30.83 38.58 -8.28
N ASN A 106 31.15 37.79 -9.30
CA ASN A 106 30.41 36.56 -9.63
C ASN A 106 30.48 35.51 -8.51
N LEU A 107 31.65 35.34 -7.87
CA LEU A 107 31.79 34.46 -6.71
C LEU A 107 30.96 34.92 -5.52
N GLN A 108 30.89 36.22 -5.23
CA GLN A 108 30.04 36.77 -4.18
C GLN A 108 28.55 36.53 -4.46
N ASN A 109 28.12 36.68 -5.71
CA ASN A 109 26.74 36.41 -6.14
C ASN A 109 26.38 34.92 -5.99
N LEU A 110 27.26 34.01 -6.44
CA LEU A 110 27.06 32.56 -6.28
C LEU A 110 27.05 32.14 -4.80
N HIS A 111 27.93 32.73 -3.97
CA HIS A 111 27.93 32.46 -2.54
C HIS A 111 26.63 32.91 -1.87
N SER A 112 26.09 34.07 -2.27
CA SER A 112 24.81 34.57 -1.78
C SER A 112 23.64 33.67 -2.19
N GLN A 113 23.61 33.21 -3.44
CA GLN A 113 22.60 32.24 -3.93
C GLN A 113 22.70 30.89 -3.20
N ALA A 114 23.93 30.39 -2.98
CA ALA A 114 24.14 29.14 -2.24
C ALA A 114 23.66 29.25 -0.79
N ASN A 115 23.86 30.40 -0.14
CA ASN A 115 23.35 30.64 1.21
C ASN A 115 21.82 30.68 1.23
N LEU A 116 21.17 31.35 0.27
CA LEU A 116 19.70 31.35 0.15
C LEU A 116 19.14 29.93 -0.04
N LEU A 117 19.72 29.14 -0.93
CA LEU A 117 19.31 27.74 -1.14
C LEU A 117 19.56 26.86 0.09
N ALA A 118 20.63 27.13 0.85
CA ALA A 118 20.90 26.45 2.12
C ALA A 118 19.84 26.79 3.18
N ASP A 119 19.42 28.05 3.25
CA ASP A 119 18.36 28.52 4.14
C ASP A 119 16.99 27.94 3.75
N GLU A 120 16.65 27.93 2.46
CA GLU A 120 15.42 27.31 1.93
C GLU A 120 15.38 25.80 2.22
N LYS A 121 16.51 25.10 2.00
CA LYS A 121 16.65 23.68 2.35
C LYS A 121 16.51 23.47 3.86
N GLY A 122 17.10 24.33 4.67
CA GLY A 122 16.97 24.31 6.12
C GLY A 122 15.52 24.45 6.56
N ALA A 123 14.80 25.44 6.00
CA ALA A 123 13.38 25.65 6.25
C ALA A 123 12.51 24.47 5.81
N ALA A 124 12.79 23.88 4.64
CA ALA A 124 12.07 22.70 4.15
C ALA A 124 12.29 21.46 5.04
N ILE A 125 13.51 21.25 5.52
CA ILE A 125 13.84 20.16 6.46
C ILE A 125 13.09 20.36 7.79
N GLU A 126 13.10 21.57 8.34
CA GLU A 126 12.37 21.87 9.58
C GLU A 126 10.85 21.73 9.40
N HIS A 127 10.30 22.17 8.27
CA HIS A 127 8.89 21.96 7.93
C HIS A 127 8.55 20.46 7.84
N PHE A 128 9.39 19.66 7.17
CA PHE A 128 9.21 18.21 7.10
C PHE A 128 9.28 17.53 8.47
N LYS A 129 10.24 17.91 9.32
CA LYS A 129 10.34 17.41 10.70
C LYS A 129 9.07 17.75 11.50
N LYS A 130 8.56 18.97 11.37
CA LYS A 130 7.31 19.38 12.01
C LYS A 130 6.14 18.54 11.52
N MET A 131 5.96 18.37 10.21
CA MET A 131 4.91 17.52 9.65
C MET A 131 5.02 16.06 10.11
N LYS A 132 6.25 15.53 10.18
CA LYS A 132 6.50 14.17 10.68
C LYS A 132 6.11 14.04 12.16
N ASN A 133 6.53 14.97 13.00
CA ASN A 133 6.18 14.99 14.43
C ASN A 133 4.66 15.12 14.63
N ASP A 134 4.00 16.00 13.86
CA ASP A 134 2.54 16.15 13.89
C ASP A 134 1.84 14.86 13.46
N LEU A 135 2.35 14.16 12.43
CA LEU A 135 1.82 12.87 11.98
C LEU A 135 2.00 11.78 13.04
N ASP A 136 3.18 11.68 13.64
CA ASP A 136 3.48 10.69 14.69
C ASP A 136 2.63 10.95 15.94
N SER A 137 2.44 12.22 16.33
CA SER A 137 1.53 12.62 17.40
C SER A 137 0.09 12.19 17.11
N LYS A 138 -0.42 12.50 15.90
CA LYS A 138 -1.77 12.06 15.46
C LYS A 138 -1.91 10.54 15.48
N ARG A 139 -0.92 9.80 15.00
CA ARG A 139 -0.92 8.32 15.03
C ARG A 139 -1.00 7.80 16.46
N SER A 140 -0.23 8.37 17.39
CA SER A 140 -0.31 8.02 18.82
C SER A 140 -1.67 8.34 19.41
N SER A 141 -2.26 9.51 19.10
CA SER A 141 -3.60 9.88 19.55
C SER A 141 -4.68 8.93 19.03
N VAL A 142 -4.62 8.55 17.74
CA VAL A 142 -5.55 7.56 17.16
C VAL A 142 -5.40 6.20 17.83
N LYS A 143 -4.18 5.73 18.09
CA LYS A 143 -3.94 4.47 18.80
C LYS A 143 -4.52 4.51 20.22
N GLN A 144 -4.33 5.60 20.96
CA GLN A 144 -4.90 5.75 22.31
C GLN A 144 -6.44 5.83 22.27
N ALA A 145 -7.01 6.54 21.31
CA ALA A 145 -8.45 6.59 21.10
C ALA A 145 -9.02 5.19 20.81
N ALA A 146 -8.38 4.41 19.92
CA ALA A 146 -8.80 3.05 19.60
C ALA A 146 -8.74 2.11 20.83
N ILE A 147 -7.69 2.22 21.65
CA ILE A 147 -7.57 1.46 22.92
C ILE A 147 -8.67 1.86 23.90
N SER A 148 -8.89 3.16 24.10
CA SER A 148 -9.94 3.66 24.99
C SER A 148 -11.32 3.21 24.54
N LEU A 149 -11.57 3.28 23.24
CA LEU A 149 -12.84 2.89 22.64
C LEU A 149 -13.10 1.39 22.85
N ARG A 150 -12.12 0.53 22.60
CA ARG A 150 -12.23 -0.92 22.87
C ARG A 150 -12.50 -1.23 24.35
N LYS A 151 -11.91 -0.48 25.28
CA LYS A 151 -12.15 -0.67 26.73
C LYS A 151 -13.58 -0.34 27.16
N ASN A 152 -14.22 0.61 26.47
CA ASN A 152 -15.56 1.09 26.83
C ASN A 152 -16.69 0.30 26.16
N ARG A 153 -16.36 -0.58 25.21
CA ARG A 153 -17.34 -1.44 24.52
C ARG A 153 -17.64 -2.71 25.30
N PHE A 154 -18.73 -3.34 24.90
CA PHE A 154 -18.99 -4.72 25.25
C PHE A 154 -17.82 -5.62 24.82
N GLN A 155 -17.50 -6.63 25.63
CA GLN A 155 -16.32 -7.48 25.43
C GLN A 155 -16.61 -8.57 24.40
N GLY A 156 -16.89 -8.18 23.16
CA GLY A 156 -17.31 -9.04 22.05
C GLY A 156 -17.34 -8.30 20.72
N PRO A 157 -17.63 -9.02 19.62
CA PRO A 157 -17.93 -8.38 18.35
C PRO A 157 -19.29 -7.67 18.32
N GLU A 158 -20.25 -8.13 19.11
CA GLU A 158 -21.60 -7.56 19.20
C GLU A 158 -21.66 -6.30 20.08
N ILE A 159 -22.64 -5.44 19.83
CA ILE A 159 -22.82 -4.19 20.60
C ILE A 159 -23.26 -4.42 22.06
N ALA A 160 -23.98 -5.52 22.30
CA ALA A 160 -24.53 -5.89 23.60
C ALA A 160 -24.92 -7.38 23.59
N PRO A 161 -25.13 -8.01 24.76
CA PRO A 161 -25.67 -9.36 24.83
C PRO A 161 -27.01 -9.49 24.08
N ILE A 162 -27.25 -10.66 23.48
CA ILE A 162 -28.39 -10.90 22.59
C ILE A 162 -29.21 -12.06 23.14
N GLU A 163 -30.48 -11.80 23.40
CA GLU A 163 -31.43 -12.84 23.82
C GLU A 163 -31.97 -13.59 22.59
N CYS A 164 -32.29 -14.86 22.78
CA CYS A 164 -32.96 -15.65 21.75
C CYS A 164 -34.43 -15.22 21.67
N MET A 165 -34.83 -14.65 20.54
CA MET A 165 -36.17 -14.15 20.32
C MET A 165 -37.13 -15.29 19.96
N VAL A 166 -38.21 -15.41 20.71
CA VAL A 166 -39.32 -16.33 20.43
C VAL A 166 -40.59 -15.51 20.28
N ALA A 167 -40.98 -15.24 19.04
CA ALA A 167 -42.23 -14.53 18.77
C ALA A 167 -43.44 -15.44 19.03
N ALA A 168 -44.42 -14.91 19.75
CA ALA A 168 -45.72 -15.57 19.91
C ALA A 168 -46.54 -15.38 18.62
N GLY A 169 -47.16 -16.46 18.13
CA GLY A 169 -48.06 -16.39 16.98
C GLY A 169 -47.36 -16.09 15.65
N LEU A 170 -46.24 -16.77 15.38
CA LEU A 170 -45.60 -16.75 14.06
C LEU A 170 -46.63 -17.08 12.97
N LYS A 171 -46.61 -16.31 11.89
CA LYS A 171 -47.38 -16.61 10.69
C LYS A 171 -46.84 -17.91 10.04
N PRO A 172 -47.65 -18.71 9.36
CA PRO A 172 -47.12 -19.75 8.49
C PRO A 172 -46.20 -19.15 7.44
N VAL A 173 -45.11 -19.83 7.11
CA VAL A 173 -44.20 -19.39 6.04
C VAL A 173 -44.89 -19.59 4.70
N ASN A 174 -44.87 -18.54 3.86
CA ASN A 174 -45.34 -18.58 2.49
C ASN A 174 -44.27 -18.19 1.47
N GLU A 175 -43.09 -17.78 1.93
CA GLU A 175 -41.99 -17.32 1.08
C GLU A 175 -40.65 -17.84 1.59
N MET A 176 -39.81 -18.26 0.66
CA MET A 176 -38.44 -18.65 0.88
C MET A 176 -37.52 -17.64 0.22
N VAL A 177 -36.55 -17.14 0.97
CA VAL A 177 -35.41 -16.37 0.48
C VAL A 177 -34.15 -17.16 0.79
N CYS A 178 -33.36 -17.47 -0.23
CA CYS A 178 -32.19 -18.31 -0.12
C CYS A 178 -30.97 -17.58 -0.67
N LEU A 179 -29.86 -17.69 0.03
CA LEU A 179 -28.56 -17.21 -0.41
C LEU A 179 -27.60 -18.39 -0.48
N GLY A 180 -26.92 -18.58 -1.62
CA GLY A 180 -25.92 -19.62 -1.79
C GLY A 180 -24.61 -19.31 -1.07
N ASP A 181 -23.54 -19.91 -1.57
CA ASP A 181 -22.19 -19.78 -1.02
C ASP A 181 -21.73 -18.33 -1.06
N ILE A 182 -21.60 -17.73 0.12
CA ILE A 182 -21.10 -16.36 0.25
C ILE A 182 -19.59 -16.31 0.35
N HIS A 183 -18.96 -17.45 0.67
CA HIS A 183 -17.52 -17.65 0.76
C HIS A 183 -16.84 -16.51 1.53
N GLY A 184 -17.24 -16.29 2.78
CA GLY A 184 -16.61 -15.27 3.62
C GLY A 184 -16.72 -13.83 3.10
N TRP A 185 -17.63 -13.52 2.17
CA TRP A 185 -17.85 -12.17 1.63
C TRP A 185 -19.02 -11.45 2.33
N ALA A 186 -18.78 -10.98 3.55
CA ALA A 186 -19.77 -10.25 4.35
C ALA A 186 -20.52 -9.10 3.63
N PRO A 187 -19.89 -8.31 2.72
CA PRO A 187 -20.61 -7.28 1.98
C PRO A 187 -21.80 -7.82 1.17
N GLY A 188 -21.61 -8.97 0.51
CA GLY A 188 -22.67 -9.63 -0.24
C GLY A 188 -23.83 -10.05 0.64
N LEU A 189 -23.54 -10.62 1.82
CA LEU A 189 -24.58 -10.99 2.80
C LEU A 189 -25.37 -9.76 3.26
N ILE A 190 -24.68 -8.68 3.65
CA ILE A 190 -25.33 -7.44 4.14
C ILE A 190 -26.25 -6.84 3.07
N ARG A 191 -25.78 -6.79 1.82
CA ARG A 191 -26.55 -6.28 0.68
C ARG A 191 -27.77 -7.15 0.40
N HIS A 192 -27.62 -8.46 0.43
CA HIS A 192 -28.72 -9.39 0.21
C HIS A 192 -29.80 -9.27 1.29
N LEU A 193 -29.39 -9.26 2.57
CA LEU A 193 -30.32 -9.08 3.70
C LEU A 193 -31.09 -7.75 3.61
N SER A 194 -30.42 -6.69 3.17
CA SER A 194 -31.04 -5.36 3.00
C SER A 194 -31.98 -5.31 1.79
N GLN A 195 -31.58 -5.88 0.65
CA GLN A 195 -32.38 -5.89 -0.57
C GLN A 195 -33.72 -6.64 -0.39
N HIS A 196 -33.70 -7.74 0.37
CA HIS A 196 -34.89 -8.55 0.63
C HIS A 196 -35.59 -8.17 1.95
N GLU A 197 -35.24 -7.03 2.54
CA GLU A 197 -35.81 -6.53 3.80
C GLU A 197 -35.76 -7.54 4.96
N ILE A 198 -34.84 -8.50 4.93
CA ILE A 198 -34.70 -9.57 5.93
C ILE A 198 -34.17 -9.00 7.23
N ALA A 199 -33.13 -8.15 7.15
CA ALA A 199 -32.51 -7.54 8.32
C ALA A 199 -31.73 -6.27 7.97
N LYS A 200 -31.57 -5.42 8.98
CA LYS A 200 -30.64 -4.29 8.96
C LYS A 200 -29.37 -4.65 9.72
N VAL A 201 -28.22 -4.34 9.12
CA VAL A 201 -26.91 -4.62 9.72
C VAL A 201 -26.19 -3.31 10.02
N ASN A 202 -25.76 -3.16 11.27
CA ASN A 202 -24.95 -2.05 11.75
C ASN A 202 -23.57 -2.58 12.14
N ILE A 203 -22.50 -1.87 11.78
CA ILE A 203 -21.13 -2.16 12.21
C ILE A 203 -20.44 -0.84 12.54
N ALA A 204 -19.69 -0.80 13.64
CA ALA A 204 -18.90 0.37 14.02
C ALA A 204 -19.69 1.68 14.09
N SER A 205 -20.92 1.63 14.62
CA SER A 205 -21.89 2.75 14.68
C SER A 205 -22.38 3.27 13.31
N LYS A 206 -22.01 2.64 12.19
CA LYS A 206 -22.62 2.90 10.87
C LYS A 206 -23.93 2.14 10.80
N LEU A 207 -25.03 2.89 10.64
CA LEU A 207 -26.38 2.36 10.64
C LEU A 207 -26.81 1.92 9.25
N ASP A 208 -27.56 0.82 9.17
CA ASP A 208 -28.23 0.31 7.98
C ASP A 208 -27.28 0.23 6.77
N LEU A 209 -26.15 -0.45 6.97
CA LEU A 209 -25.04 -0.48 6.00
C LEU A 209 -25.50 -0.89 4.60
N GLY A 210 -26.37 -1.89 4.50
CA GLY A 210 -26.87 -2.38 3.23
C GLY A 210 -27.59 -1.32 2.39
N SER A 211 -28.17 -0.29 3.03
CA SER A 211 -28.85 0.82 2.35
C SER A 211 -27.92 1.98 1.92
N CYS A 212 -26.68 2.04 2.42
CA CYS A 212 -25.78 3.17 2.24
C CYS A 212 -24.45 2.77 1.58
N SER A 213 -24.35 3.03 0.28
CA SER A 213 -23.19 2.60 -0.52
C SER A 213 -21.86 3.22 -0.11
N GLU A 214 -21.86 4.45 0.39
CA GLU A 214 -20.65 5.10 0.89
C GLU A 214 -20.17 4.44 2.19
N SER A 215 -21.07 4.17 3.13
CA SER A 215 -20.73 3.46 4.37
C SER A 215 -20.22 2.03 4.11
N MET A 216 -20.77 1.33 3.11
CA MET A 216 -20.25 0.03 2.69
C MET A 216 -18.79 0.12 2.21
N ARG A 217 -18.45 1.12 1.40
CA ARG A 217 -17.07 1.33 0.91
C ARG A 217 -16.11 1.78 2.02
N GLU A 218 -16.59 2.50 3.01
CA GLU A 218 -15.79 2.88 4.18
C GLU A 218 -15.48 1.67 5.09
N ILE A 219 -16.47 0.81 5.34
CA ILE A 219 -16.28 -0.38 6.19
C ILE A 219 -15.52 -1.49 5.47
N PHE A 220 -15.79 -1.70 4.18
CA PHE A 220 -15.20 -2.75 3.36
C PHE A 220 -14.41 -2.16 2.18
N PRO A 221 -13.31 -1.44 2.44
CA PRO A 221 -12.52 -0.82 1.38
C PRO A 221 -11.83 -1.86 0.50
N CYS A 222 -11.72 -1.57 -0.79
CA CYS A 222 -11.03 -2.42 -1.76
C CYS A 222 -9.52 -2.52 -1.46
N PRO A 223 -8.98 -3.70 -1.14
CA PRO A 223 -7.56 -3.83 -0.81
C PRO A 223 -6.62 -3.51 -1.98
N LEU A 224 -7.04 -3.78 -3.22
CA LEU A 224 -6.28 -3.42 -4.42
C LEU A 224 -6.15 -1.89 -4.57
N THR A 225 -7.17 -1.14 -4.17
CA THR A 225 -7.11 0.33 -4.18
C THR A 225 -6.08 0.83 -3.16
N ALA A 226 -6.10 0.28 -1.94
CA ALA A 226 -5.12 0.63 -0.91
C ALA A 226 -3.69 0.34 -1.37
N LYS A 227 -3.44 -0.83 -1.98
CA LYS A 227 -2.15 -1.20 -2.57
C LYS A 227 -1.69 -0.21 -3.65
N ASN A 228 -2.55 0.09 -4.62
CA ASN A 228 -2.23 1.00 -5.72
C ASN A 228 -1.91 2.43 -5.24
N LEU A 229 -2.51 2.85 -4.11
CA LEU A 229 -2.25 4.13 -3.47
C LEU A 229 -1.10 4.09 -2.45
N THR A 230 -0.38 2.96 -2.31
CA THR A 230 0.65 2.73 -1.28
C THR A 230 0.15 3.01 0.15
N GLN A 231 -1.14 2.80 0.38
CA GLN A 231 -1.79 2.95 1.67
C GLN A 231 -1.71 1.64 2.46
N PRO A 232 -1.82 1.69 3.80
CA PRO A 232 -1.98 0.49 4.61
C PRO A 232 -3.19 -0.31 4.12
N LEU A 233 -2.98 -1.60 3.90
CA LEU A 233 -4.04 -2.52 3.53
C LEU A 233 -5.09 -2.57 4.66
N PRO A 234 -6.39 -2.78 4.33
CA PRO A 234 -7.44 -2.83 5.33
C PRO A 234 -7.30 -4.04 6.24
N ARG A 235 -7.40 -3.80 7.55
CA ARG A 235 -7.26 -4.84 8.56
C ARG A 235 -8.52 -5.70 8.63
N MET A 236 -8.34 -7.01 8.60
CA MET A 236 -9.42 -7.99 8.50
C MET A 236 -9.70 -8.71 9.82
N GLY A 237 -10.94 -9.20 9.94
CA GLY A 237 -11.42 -10.00 11.06
C GLY A 237 -11.92 -9.19 12.27
N LEU A 238 -12.60 -9.86 13.20
CA LEU A 238 -13.29 -9.18 14.31
C LEU A 238 -12.32 -8.46 15.27
N ASP A 239 -12.67 -7.25 15.69
CA ASP A 239 -11.81 -6.41 16.52
C ASP A 239 -11.63 -7.00 17.93
N GLY A 240 -10.40 -7.25 18.36
CA GLY A 240 -10.13 -7.77 19.70
C GLY A 240 -10.32 -9.29 19.87
N GLN A 241 -10.48 -10.02 18.77
CA GLN A 241 -10.50 -11.49 18.72
C GLN A 241 -9.34 -12.11 19.55
N PRO A 242 -9.62 -12.91 20.61
CA PRO A 242 -8.61 -13.49 21.50
C PRO A 242 -7.51 -14.33 20.82
N SER A 243 -7.79 -14.91 19.64
CA SER A 243 -6.81 -15.68 18.88
C SER A 243 -5.85 -14.83 18.05
N ARG A 244 -6.00 -13.49 18.05
CA ARG A 244 -5.14 -12.54 17.33
C ARG A 244 -4.41 -11.57 18.26
N SER A 245 -3.46 -10.82 17.70
CA SER A 245 -2.75 -9.78 18.45
C SER A 245 -3.71 -8.68 18.89
N LYS A 246 -3.62 -8.30 20.18
CA LYS A 246 -4.39 -7.18 20.74
C LYS A 246 -3.98 -5.82 20.17
N GLU A 247 -2.84 -5.74 19.49
CA GLU A 247 -2.35 -4.52 18.87
C GLU A 247 -3.05 -4.22 17.53
N ILE A 248 -3.66 -5.23 16.93
CA ILE A 248 -4.46 -5.07 15.72
C ILE A 248 -5.83 -4.55 16.12
N HIS A 249 -6.23 -3.48 15.45
CA HIS A 249 -7.54 -2.86 15.53
C HIS A 249 -8.20 -2.90 14.16
N THR A 250 -9.45 -3.35 14.09
CA THR A 250 -10.22 -3.47 12.84
C THR A 250 -11.51 -2.66 12.93
N SER A 251 -12.19 -2.46 11.79
CA SER A 251 -13.48 -1.77 11.73
C SER A 251 -14.66 -2.67 12.11
N TYR A 252 -14.41 -3.93 12.48
CA TYR A 252 -15.45 -4.95 12.66
C TYR A 252 -15.73 -5.17 14.16
N PHE A 253 -16.53 -4.26 14.73
CA PHE A 253 -16.95 -4.25 16.13
C PHE A 253 -18.34 -3.62 16.26
N ASP A 254 -18.95 -3.72 17.44
CA ASP A 254 -20.31 -3.22 17.74
C ASP A 254 -21.31 -3.66 16.65
N ILE A 255 -21.20 -4.92 16.22
CA ILE A 255 -22.06 -5.51 15.19
C ILE A 255 -23.46 -5.69 15.79
N GLN A 256 -24.46 -5.23 15.06
CA GLN A 256 -25.86 -5.40 15.41
C GLN A 256 -26.67 -5.79 14.19
N VAL A 257 -27.43 -6.87 14.31
CA VAL A 257 -28.40 -7.31 13.30
C VAL A 257 -29.81 -7.15 13.85
N LEU A 258 -30.63 -6.36 13.16
CA LEU A 258 -32.04 -6.15 13.48
C LEU A 258 -32.88 -6.90 12.43
N SER A 259 -33.44 -8.03 12.84
CA SER A 259 -34.20 -8.93 11.98
C SER A 259 -35.66 -8.50 11.87
N ASN A 260 -36.19 -8.48 10.64
CA ASN A 260 -37.62 -8.28 10.39
C ASN A 260 -38.39 -9.62 10.34
N LEU A 261 -37.67 -10.74 10.24
CA LEU A 261 -38.25 -12.06 10.02
C LEU A 261 -39.35 -12.48 11.00
N PRO A 262 -39.33 -12.15 12.32
CA PRO A 262 -40.40 -12.55 13.23
C PRO A 262 -41.80 -12.03 12.84
N GLU A 263 -41.88 -10.91 12.10
CA GLU A 263 -43.15 -10.29 11.71
C GLU A 263 -43.61 -10.68 10.28
N MET A 264 -42.70 -11.26 9.50
CA MET A 264 -42.91 -11.65 8.11
C MET A 264 -43.60 -13.02 8.00
N ASP A 265 -43.77 -13.52 6.80
CA ASP A 265 -44.12 -14.90 6.44
C ASP A 265 -43.00 -15.54 5.59
N THR A 266 -41.79 -14.98 5.72
CA THR A 266 -40.60 -15.37 4.98
C THR A 266 -39.68 -16.24 5.85
N ARG A 267 -39.03 -17.22 5.24
CA ARG A 267 -37.89 -17.96 5.79
C ARG A 267 -36.63 -17.65 5.01
N TYR A 268 -35.54 -17.42 5.73
CA TYR A 268 -34.23 -17.13 5.17
C TYR A 268 -33.29 -18.31 5.35
N ILE A 269 -32.70 -18.81 4.27
CA ILE A 269 -31.78 -19.95 4.31
C ILE A 269 -30.47 -19.55 3.63
N GLN A 270 -29.37 -19.58 4.38
CA GLN A 270 -28.04 -19.48 3.80
C GLN A 270 -27.49 -20.90 3.56
N VAL A 271 -27.09 -21.20 2.32
CA VAL A 271 -26.71 -22.54 1.88
C VAL A 271 -25.18 -22.70 1.94
N GLY A 272 -24.62 -22.76 3.14
CA GLY A 272 -23.24 -23.19 3.39
C GLY A 272 -22.11 -22.25 2.93
N ASP A 273 -20.86 -22.63 3.22
CA ASP A 273 -19.64 -21.85 2.90
C ASP A 273 -19.72 -20.37 3.33
N LEU A 274 -20.20 -20.13 4.56
CA LEU A 274 -19.99 -18.86 5.28
C LEU A 274 -18.50 -18.58 5.51
N ILE A 275 -17.73 -19.65 5.63
CA ILE A 275 -16.27 -19.72 5.66
C ILE A 275 -15.84 -20.22 4.29
N ASP A 276 -15.10 -19.45 3.52
CA ASP A 276 -14.30 -19.93 2.38
C ASP A 276 -13.65 -18.70 1.78
N ARG A 277 -12.40 -18.75 1.29
CA ARG A 277 -11.82 -17.87 0.25
C ARG A 277 -12.01 -16.34 0.30
N GLY A 278 -12.57 -15.77 1.35
CA GLY A 278 -12.91 -14.38 1.52
C GLY A 278 -12.39 -13.83 2.84
N ASP A 279 -12.24 -12.51 2.90
CA ASP A 279 -11.58 -11.85 4.03
C ASP A 279 -12.45 -11.67 5.29
N HIS A 280 -13.76 -11.98 5.19
CA HIS A 280 -14.74 -11.57 6.19
C HIS A 280 -15.53 -12.74 6.80
N SER A 281 -15.04 -13.98 6.73
CA SER A 281 -15.74 -15.16 7.25
C SER A 281 -16.22 -15.00 8.70
N GLU A 282 -15.41 -14.44 9.60
CA GLU A 282 -15.84 -14.19 10.98
C GLU A 282 -16.99 -13.18 11.08
N VAL A 283 -16.99 -12.15 10.23
CA VAL A 283 -18.05 -11.13 10.18
C VAL A 283 -19.34 -11.75 9.62
N THR A 284 -19.24 -12.55 8.56
CA THR A 284 -20.37 -13.29 7.97
C THR A 284 -21.01 -14.20 9.01
N ILE A 285 -20.20 -14.99 9.73
CA ILE A 285 -20.68 -15.89 10.79
C ILE A 285 -21.35 -15.09 11.91
N GLU A 286 -20.76 -13.98 12.34
CA GLU A 286 -21.33 -13.17 13.41
C GLU A 286 -22.68 -12.55 13.01
N ILE A 287 -22.81 -12.04 11.79
CA ILE A 287 -24.08 -11.54 11.25
C ILE A 287 -25.13 -12.66 11.25
N MET A 288 -24.78 -13.84 10.72
CA MET A 288 -25.70 -14.98 10.71
C MET A 288 -26.07 -15.45 12.12
N ARG A 289 -25.13 -15.45 13.08
CA ARG A 289 -25.40 -15.81 14.48
C ARG A 289 -26.47 -14.92 15.08
N GLN A 290 -26.33 -13.60 14.94
CA GLN A 290 -27.30 -12.64 15.46
C GLN A 290 -28.65 -12.76 14.73
N LEU A 291 -28.62 -12.96 13.41
CA LEU A 291 -29.83 -13.17 12.62
C LEU A 291 -30.62 -14.41 13.09
N CYS A 292 -29.94 -15.54 13.31
CA CYS A 292 -30.56 -16.75 13.84
C CYS A 292 -31.28 -16.48 15.17
N LEU A 293 -30.61 -15.79 16.11
CA LEU A 293 -31.18 -15.46 17.42
C LEU A 293 -32.39 -14.51 17.34
N GLN A 294 -32.43 -13.62 16.35
CA GLN A 294 -33.47 -12.61 16.19
C GLN A 294 -34.56 -13.02 15.18
N SER A 295 -34.59 -14.28 14.73
CA SER A 295 -35.51 -14.74 13.67
C SER A 295 -36.58 -15.73 14.13
N SER A 296 -36.56 -16.16 15.39
CA SER A 296 -37.47 -17.20 15.91
C SER A 296 -37.49 -18.45 15.03
N GLY A 297 -36.30 -18.96 14.69
CA GLY A 297 -36.11 -20.18 13.89
C GLY A 297 -36.31 -19.99 12.38
N ARG A 298 -36.59 -18.77 11.90
CA ARG A 298 -36.82 -18.50 10.47
C ARG A 298 -35.57 -18.14 9.68
N ALA A 299 -34.44 -17.94 10.33
CA ALA A 299 -33.15 -17.84 9.67
C ALA A 299 -32.19 -18.89 10.19
N PHE A 300 -31.48 -19.54 9.28
CA PHE A 300 -30.39 -20.45 9.60
C PHE A 300 -29.42 -20.60 8.42
N SER A 301 -28.25 -21.13 8.74
CA SER A 301 -27.23 -21.54 7.79
C SER A 301 -27.15 -23.06 7.73
N LEU A 302 -27.00 -23.59 6.52
CA LEU A 302 -26.57 -24.96 6.31
C LEU A 302 -25.04 -25.06 6.46
N ILE A 303 -24.54 -26.27 6.64
CA ILE A 303 -23.11 -26.56 6.78
C ILE A 303 -22.53 -26.93 5.43
N GLY A 304 -21.60 -26.11 4.95
CA GLY A 304 -20.79 -26.40 3.78
C GLY A 304 -19.55 -27.22 4.09
N ASN A 305 -18.79 -27.54 3.05
CA ASN A 305 -17.55 -28.29 3.21
C ASN A 305 -16.52 -27.52 4.02
N HIS A 306 -16.46 -26.20 3.90
CA HIS A 306 -15.49 -25.40 4.64
C HIS A 306 -15.83 -25.29 6.13
N GLU A 307 -17.11 -25.13 6.51
CA GLU A 307 -17.53 -25.23 7.91
C GLU A 307 -17.22 -26.60 8.48
N GLN A 308 -17.47 -27.67 7.71
CA GLN A 308 -17.16 -29.03 8.12
C GLN A 308 -15.68 -29.17 8.49
N LEU A 309 -14.75 -28.62 7.70
CA LEU A 309 -13.32 -28.69 8.01
C LEU A 309 -12.99 -28.08 9.37
N VAL A 310 -13.62 -26.94 9.71
CA VAL A 310 -13.42 -26.28 11.00
C VAL A 310 -14.06 -27.08 12.14
N ILE A 311 -15.27 -27.60 11.95
CA ILE A 311 -15.97 -28.45 12.93
C ILE A 311 -15.16 -29.73 13.24
N GLU A 312 -14.58 -30.35 12.22
CA GLU A 312 -13.69 -31.53 12.36
C GLU A 312 -12.32 -31.18 12.95
N GLY A 313 -11.93 -29.90 12.96
CA GLY A 313 -10.58 -29.49 13.33
C GLY A 313 -9.51 -29.87 12.31
N ASN A 314 -9.90 -30.01 11.04
CA ASN A 314 -9.01 -30.43 9.97
C ASN A 314 -8.18 -29.26 9.44
N TYR A 315 -7.35 -28.69 10.32
CA TYR A 315 -6.49 -27.53 10.03
C TYR A 315 -5.62 -27.76 8.79
N ASN A 316 -5.02 -28.93 8.63
CA ASN A 316 -4.06 -29.18 7.54
C ASN A 316 -4.73 -29.10 6.16
N LEU A 317 -5.91 -29.71 6.00
CA LEU A 317 -6.63 -29.65 4.74
C LEU A 317 -7.16 -28.24 4.47
N TRP A 318 -7.74 -27.60 5.49
CA TRP A 318 -8.17 -26.20 5.39
C TRP A 318 -7.01 -25.28 4.98
N TYR A 319 -5.86 -25.39 5.65
CA TYR A 319 -4.66 -24.61 5.36
C TYR A 319 -4.19 -24.80 3.90
N GLN A 320 -4.19 -26.04 3.41
CA GLN A 320 -3.83 -26.32 2.01
C GLN A 320 -4.79 -25.70 1.00
N MET A 321 -6.07 -25.58 1.34
CA MET A 321 -7.07 -24.94 0.49
C MET A 321 -6.92 -23.42 0.50
N GLU A 322 -6.86 -22.81 1.68
CA GLU A 322 -6.73 -21.35 1.85
C GLU A 322 -5.41 -20.80 1.27
N SER A 323 -4.30 -21.51 1.48
CA SER A 323 -2.97 -21.04 1.05
C SER A 323 -2.87 -20.87 -0.47
N LYS A 324 -3.66 -21.59 -1.26
CA LYS A 324 -3.67 -21.46 -2.74
C LYS A 324 -4.28 -20.14 -3.21
N MET A 325 -5.08 -19.51 -2.37
CA MET A 325 -5.85 -18.30 -2.66
C MET A 325 -5.36 -17.09 -1.85
N ALA A 326 -4.31 -17.27 -1.05
CA ALA A 326 -3.67 -16.20 -0.32
C ALA A 326 -3.21 -15.07 -1.26
N PHE A 327 -3.25 -13.84 -0.75
CA PHE A 327 -2.78 -12.68 -1.47
C PHE A 327 -1.29 -12.81 -1.85
N ASP A 328 -1.00 -12.54 -3.12
CA ASP A 328 0.33 -12.62 -3.71
C ASP A 328 0.75 -11.23 -4.20
N ASP A 329 1.69 -10.60 -3.48
CA ASP A 329 2.09 -9.23 -3.77
C ASP A 329 2.73 -9.07 -5.17
N SER A 330 3.26 -10.16 -5.74
CA SER A 330 3.82 -10.17 -7.09
C SER A 330 2.77 -10.06 -8.21
N LYS A 331 1.49 -10.36 -7.90
CA LYS A 331 0.39 -10.29 -8.87
C LYS A 331 -0.40 -9.00 -8.66
N THR A 332 -0.12 -8.01 -9.51
CA THR A 332 -0.60 -6.63 -9.32
C THR A 332 -2.11 -6.44 -9.51
N GLN A 333 -2.80 -7.36 -10.19
CA GLN A 333 -4.22 -7.21 -10.53
C GLN A 333 -5.16 -8.29 -9.98
N ARG A 334 -4.63 -9.40 -9.46
CA ARG A 334 -5.47 -10.48 -8.93
C ARG A 334 -5.75 -10.24 -7.45
N PRO A 335 -7.02 -10.14 -7.01
CA PRO A 335 -7.33 -10.11 -5.59
C PRO A 335 -6.91 -11.44 -4.94
N GLY A 336 -6.71 -11.43 -3.63
CA GLY A 336 -6.35 -12.60 -2.86
C GLY A 336 -6.76 -12.43 -1.40
N ILE A 337 -6.76 -13.53 -0.65
CA ILE A 337 -7.15 -13.51 0.76
C ILE A 337 -6.04 -12.84 1.56
N MET A 338 -6.36 -11.70 2.14
CA MET A 338 -5.46 -10.92 3.00
C MET A 338 -5.63 -11.24 4.47
N ALA A 339 -6.74 -11.86 4.87
CA ALA A 339 -7.01 -12.20 6.27
C ALA A 339 -5.86 -12.99 6.93
N HIS A 340 -5.07 -13.74 6.17
CA HIS A 340 -3.94 -14.53 6.65
C HIS A 340 -2.61 -13.78 6.72
N ASP A 341 -2.51 -12.56 6.20
CA ASP A 341 -1.26 -11.82 6.17
C ASP A 341 -0.80 -11.45 7.60
N VAL A 342 0.51 -11.54 7.85
CA VAL A 342 1.13 -11.25 9.15
C VAL A 342 0.90 -9.82 9.63
N ILE A 343 0.81 -8.86 8.71
CA ILE A 343 0.49 -7.46 9.00
C ILE A 343 -0.97 -7.34 9.48
N MET A 344 -1.86 -8.16 8.92
CA MET A 344 -3.28 -8.16 9.29
C MET A 344 -3.54 -8.81 10.63
N THR A 345 -2.90 -9.95 10.89
CA THR A 345 -3.11 -10.70 12.13
C THR A 345 -2.24 -10.19 13.29
N GLY A 346 -1.16 -9.47 12.97
CA GLY A 346 -0.13 -9.05 13.92
C GLY A 346 0.73 -10.21 14.43
N MET A 347 0.74 -11.34 13.72
CA MET A 347 1.55 -12.52 14.04
C MET A 347 2.94 -12.43 13.41
N LYS A 348 3.88 -13.28 13.87
CA LYS A 348 5.27 -13.21 13.38
C LYS A 348 5.47 -13.96 12.08
N THR A 349 4.66 -14.99 11.83
CA THR A 349 4.77 -15.85 10.65
C THR A 349 3.41 -16.09 10.00
N LEU A 350 3.42 -16.43 8.71
CA LEU A 350 2.21 -16.79 7.96
C LEU A 350 1.53 -18.02 8.60
N GLU A 351 2.31 -19.01 9.03
CA GLU A 351 1.77 -20.21 9.70
C GLU A 351 1.09 -19.87 11.04
N GLU A 352 1.68 -18.99 11.85
CA GLU A 352 1.04 -18.48 13.07
C GLU A 352 -0.27 -17.74 12.75
N SER A 353 -0.28 -16.97 11.66
CA SER A 353 -1.49 -16.26 11.18
C SER A 353 -2.60 -17.23 10.80
N HIS A 354 -2.29 -18.28 10.03
CA HIS A 354 -3.26 -19.30 9.67
C HIS A 354 -3.79 -20.06 10.90
N LYS A 355 -2.92 -20.44 11.84
CA LYS A 355 -3.35 -21.09 13.10
C LYS A 355 -4.25 -20.18 13.93
N GLY A 356 -3.90 -18.90 14.03
CA GLY A 356 -4.70 -17.89 14.72
C GLY A 356 -6.08 -17.70 14.09
N ASN A 357 -6.14 -17.60 12.75
CA ASN A 357 -7.39 -17.49 12.02
C ASN A 357 -8.25 -18.76 12.14
N PHE A 358 -7.65 -19.94 12.04
CA PHE A 358 -8.41 -21.20 12.21
C PHE A 358 -8.99 -21.30 13.63
N ALA A 359 -8.23 -20.93 14.66
CA ALA A 359 -8.73 -20.90 16.03
C ALA A 359 -9.85 -19.86 16.23
N ALA A 360 -9.75 -18.70 15.57
CA ALA A 360 -10.81 -17.70 15.56
C ALA A 360 -12.09 -18.24 14.88
N LEU A 361 -11.95 -18.93 13.75
CA LEU A 361 -13.06 -19.58 13.05
C LEU A 361 -13.71 -20.67 13.91
N GLU A 362 -12.95 -21.50 14.64
CA GLU A 362 -13.51 -22.49 15.57
C GLU A 362 -14.44 -21.83 16.61
N GLY A 363 -14.04 -20.68 17.14
CA GLY A 363 -14.85 -19.91 18.09
C GLY A 363 -16.12 -19.33 17.45
N CYS A 364 -16.00 -18.76 16.26
CA CYS A 364 -17.11 -18.15 15.52
C CYS A 364 -18.12 -19.20 15.04
N ILE A 365 -17.68 -20.25 14.34
CA ILE A 365 -18.63 -21.29 13.88
C ILE A 365 -19.28 -21.98 15.07
N GLY A 366 -18.52 -22.25 16.14
CA GLY A 366 -19.09 -22.81 17.35
C GLY A 366 -20.19 -21.94 17.95
N SER A 367 -20.01 -20.62 17.99
CA SER A 367 -21.01 -19.70 18.56
C SER A 367 -22.26 -19.60 17.68
N LEU A 368 -22.12 -19.61 16.35
CA LEU A 368 -23.24 -19.74 15.42
C LEU A 368 -24.02 -21.03 15.65
N LEU A 369 -23.33 -22.18 15.68
CA LEU A 369 -23.95 -23.50 15.81
C LEU A 369 -24.82 -23.61 17.07
N ILE A 370 -24.30 -23.20 18.23
CA ILE A 370 -25.09 -23.27 19.47
C ILE A 370 -26.21 -22.22 19.51
N SER A 371 -26.02 -21.06 18.87
CA SER A 371 -27.08 -20.03 18.75
C SER A 371 -28.22 -20.50 17.86
N GLN A 372 -27.88 -21.11 16.71
CA GLN A 372 -28.82 -21.72 15.78
C GLN A 372 -29.58 -22.88 16.43
N HIS A 373 -28.89 -23.71 17.21
CA HIS A 373 -29.54 -24.78 17.97
C HIS A 373 -30.59 -24.25 18.93
N LEU A 374 -30.27 -23.20 19.70
CA LEU A 374 -31.22 -22.58 20.64
C LEU A 374 -32.40 -21.94 19.91
N ALA A 375 -32.14 -21.20 18.82
CA ALA A 375 -33.18 -20.55 18.04
C ALA A 375 -34.20 -21.55 17.48
N ILE A 376 -33.72 -22.67 16.94
CA ILE A 376 -34.59 -23.75 16.44
C ILE A 376 -35.29 -24.44 17.60
N HIS A 377 -34.54 -24.87 18.62
CA HIS A 377 -35.10 -25.55 19.79
C HIS A 377 -36.26 -24.73 20.39
N ASP A 378 -36.06 -23.44 20.61
CA ASP A 378 -37.06 -22.59 21.28
C ASP A 378 -38.30 -22.35 20.44
N SER A 379 -38.17 -22.43 19.11
CA SER A 379 -39.24 -22.19 18.14
C SER A 379 -40.02 -23.47 17.79
N LEU A 380 -39.49 -24.65 18.11
CA LEU A 380 -40.20 -25.91 17.96
C LEU A 380 -41.37 -26.03 18.94
N ASP A 381 -42.38 -26.80 18.54
CA ASP A 381 -43.44 -27.25 19.45
C ASP A 381 -42.90 -28.20 20.55
N SER A 382 -43.75 -28.57 21.51
CA SER A 382 -43.34 -29.41 22.64
C SER A 382 -42.83 -30.79 22.20
N ALA A 383 -43.38 -31.35 21.12
CA ALA A 383 -42.95 -32.64 20.60
C ALA A 383 -41.56 -32.56 19.95
N GLY A 384 -41.33 -31.55 19.10
CA GLY A 384 -40.05 -31.29 18.47
C GLY A 384 -38.96 -30.95 19.47
N LYS A 385 -39.25 -30.14 20.49
CA LYS A 385 -38.33 -29.86 21.60
C LYS A 385 -37.85 -31.13 22.28
N LYS A 386 -38.81 -31.97 22.70
CA LYS A 386 -38.51 -33.25 23.37
C LYS A 386 -37.66 -34.16 22.48
N TRP A 387 -38.02 -34.30 21.21
CA TRP A 387 -37.26 -35.13 20.28
C TRP A 387 -35.83 -34.61 20.08
N LEU A 388 -35.66 -33.31 19.90
CA LEU A 388 -34.34 -32.71 19.70
C LEU A 388 -33.46 -32.88 20.94
N GLU A 389 -34.04 -32.74 22.14
CA GLU A 389 -33.34 -33.04 23.39
C GLU A 389 -32.94 -34.52 23.51
N GLU A 390 -33.80 -35.44 23.11
CA GLU A 390 -33.52 -36.88 23.09
C GLU A 390 -32.40 -37.23 22.11
N MET A 391 -32.42 -36.69 20.90
CA MET A 391 -31.35 -36.87 19.91
C MET A 391 -30.01 -36.36 20.47
N MET A 392 -30.01 -35.18 21.10
CA MET A 392 -28.79 -34.58 21.63
C MET A 392 -28.36 -35.19 22.98
N ALA A 393 -29.18 -36.01 23.64
CA ALA A 393 -28.89 -36.53 24.99
C ALA A 393 -27.54 -37.24 25.08
N SER A 394 -27.19 -37.99 24.03
CA SER A 394 -25.91 -38.69 23.94
C SER A 394 -24.72 -37.73 23.85
N THR A 395 -24.89 -36.61 23.14
CA THR A 395 -23.94 -35.50 23.00
C THR A 395 -23.77 -34.74 24.32
N TRP A 396 -24.88 -34.36 24.97
CA TRP A 396 -24.87 -33.66 26.26
C TRP A 396 -24.12 -34.45 27.33
N LYS A 397 -24.44 -35.75 27.44
CA LYS A 397 -23.76 -36.65 28.37
C LYS A 397 -22.26 -36.77 28.08
N ALA A 398 -21.87 -36.85 26.81
CA ALA A 398 -20.47 -37.06 26.43
C ALA A 398 -19.60 -35.81 26.59
N THR A 399 -20.19 -34.62 26.41
CA THR A 399 -19.51 -33.33 26.54
C THR A 399 -19.60 -32.74 27.95
N GLY A 400 -20.47 -33.28 28.80
CA GLY A 400 -20.74 -32.72 30.13
C GLY A 400 -21.36 -31.33 30.05
N THR A 401 -22.15 -31.06 29.00
CA THR A 401 -22.80 -29.77 28.74
C THR A 401 -24.30 -29.98 28.70
N LYS A 402 -25.08 -29.02 29.20
CA LYS A 402 -26.54 -29.04 29.17
C LYS A 402 -27.08 -27.86 28.35
N LEU A 403 -28.34 -27.95 27.93
CA LEU A 403 -29.01 -26.87 27.20
C LEU A 403 -28.97 -25.52 27.94
N GLY A 404 -29.13 -25.53 29.27
CA GLY A 404 -29.03 -24.33 30.10
C GLY A 404 -27.62 -23.69 30.11
N ASP A 405 -26.56 -24.48 29.92
CA ASP A 405 -25.20 -23.95 29.78
C ASP A 405 -25.06 -23.20 28.45
N LEU A 406 -25.58 -23.79 27.36
CA LEU A 406 -25.58 -23.16 26.04
C LEU A 406 -26.30 -21.82 26.06
N ARG A 407 -27.51 -21.80 26.65
CA ARG A 407 -28.30 -20.58 26.80
C ARG A 407 -27.52 -19.50 27.54
N LYS A 408 -26.93 -19.84 28.69
CA LYS A 408 -26.10 -18.91 29.47
C LYS A 408 -24.91 -18.37 28.67
N TRP A 409 -24.27 -19.19 27.84
CA TRP A 409 -23.15 -18.73 27.01
C TRP A 409 -23.63 -17.78 25.92
N VAL A 410 -24.71 -18.13 25.21
CA VAL A 410 -25.26 -17.35 24.09
C VAL A 410 -25.81 -16.01 24.56
N GLU A 411 -26.67 -16.01 25.58
CA GLU A 411 -27.25 -14.79 26.16
C GLU A 411 -26.22 -13.96 26.91
N GLY A 412 -25.12 -14.57 27.36
CA GLY A 412 -23.99 -13.85 27.95
C GLY A 412 -23.12 -13.14 26.92
N GLY A 413 -23.10 -13.62 25.68
CA GLY A 413 -22.35 -13.06 24.56
C GLY A 413 -20.84 -12.95 24.78
N GLY A 414 -20.23 -12.13 23.93
CA GLY A 414 -18.85 -11.67 24.03
C GLY A 414 -17.81 -12.74 23.73
N TRP A 415 -16.54 -12.40 23.94
CA TRP A 415 -15.42 -13.31 23.68
C TRP A 415 -15.47 -14.60 24.50
N LYS A 416 -16.16 -14.60 25.65
CA LYS A 416 -16.42 -15.81 26.45
C LYS A 416 -17.31 -16.80 25.70
N LEU A 417 -18.33 -16.33 24.97
CA LEU A 417 -19.16 -17.19 24.12
C LEU A 417 -18.29 -17.91 23.08
N HIS A 418 -17.44 -17.18 22.36
CA HIS A 418 -16.54 -17.77 21.36
C HIS A 418 -15.55 -18.77 21.98
N GLU A 419 -14.98 -18.45 23.14
CA GLU A 419 -14.08 -19.35 23.87
C GLU A 419 -14.78 -20.64 24.32
N HIS A 420 -15.96 -20.52 24.93
CA HIS A 420 -16.77 -21.67 25.34
C HIS A 420 -17.16 -22.53 24.14
N SER A 421 -17.51 -21.91 23.03
CA SER A 421 -17.93 -22.59 21.81
C SER A 421 -16.78 -23.33 21.13
N ALA A 422 -15.60 -22.73 21.01
CA ALA A 422 -14.40 -23.41 20.50
C ALA A 422 -14.04 -24.62 21.38
N ASN A 423 -14.11 -24.47 22.70
CA ASN A 423 -13.88 -25.56 23.64
C ASN A 423 -14.94 -26.65 23.53
N PHE A 424 -16.20 -26.29 23.28
CA PHE A 424 -17.29 -27.24 23.05
C PHE A 424 -17.05 -28.08 21.79
N LEU A 425 -16.62 -27.48 20.67
CA LEU A 425 -16.22 -28.23 19.46
C LEU A 425 -15.06 -29.21 19.73
N LYS A 426 -14.08 -28.82 20.56
CA LYS A 426 -12.99 -29.74 20.99
C LYS A 426 -13.53 -30.92 21.79
N LYS A 427 -14.49 -30.68 22.70
CA LYS A 427 -15.16 -31.75 23.46
C LYS A 427 -15.97 -32.68 22.55
N LEU A 428 -16.68 -32.14 21.56
CA LEU A 428 -17.42 -32.93 20.57
C LEU A 428 -16.50 -33.86 19.78
N ARG A 429 -15.41 -33.34 19.23
CA ARG A 429 -14.39 -34.15 18.54
C ARG A 429 -13.85 -35.26 19.45
N LYS A 430 -13.48 -34.95 20.69
CA LYS A 430 -13.02 -35.94 21.67
C LYS A 430 -14.08 -37.00 21.99
N ALA A 431 -15.34 -36.59 22.16
CA ALA A 431 -16.45 -37.50 22.42
C ALA A 431 -16.71 -38.43 21.22
N SER A 432 -16.62 -37.89 20.01
CA SER A 432 -16.84 -38.63 18.76
C SER A 432 -15.85 -39.79 18.55
N MET A 433 -14.68 -39.74 19.19
CA MET A 433 -13.69 -40.82 19.17
C MET A 433 -14.20 -42.13 19.77
N LYS A 434 -15.22 -42.07 20.64
CA LYS A 434 -15.76 -43.24 21.35
C LYS A 434 -17.09 -43.73 20.78
N LYS A 435 -17.91 -42.82 20.26
CA LYS A 435 -19.25 -43.09 19.76
C LYS A 435 -19.69 -41.95 18.86
N GLN A 436 -20.73 -42.16 18.05
CA GLN A 436 -21.37 -41.08 17.31
C GLN A 436 -21.90 -39.99 18.26
N VAL A 437 -21.70 -38.74 17.86
CA VAL A 437 -22.29 -37.56 18.53
C VAL A 437 -22.84 -36.62 17.47
N PHE A 438 -23.99 -36.03 17.72
CA PHE A 438 -24.55 -34.98 16.87
C PHE A 438 -23.97 -33.62 17.26
N VAL A 439 -23.77 -32.75 16.28
CA VAL A 439 -23.29 -31.38 16.48
C VAL A 439 -24.52 -30.45 16.57
N PRO A 440 -24.76 -29.80 17.73
CA PRO A 440 -25.94 -28.95 17.91
C PRO A 440 -26.00 -27.82 16.89
N GLY A 441 -27.13 -27.70 16.20
CA GLY A 441 -27.39 -26.63 15.24
C GLY A 441 -26.63 -26.74 13.91
N ALA A 442 -25.83 -27.79 13.70
CA ALA A 442 -25.12 -28.02 12.44
C ALA A 442 -26.04 -28.67 11.40
N ILE A 443 -26.91 -27.90 10.76
CA ILE A 443 -27.90 -28.43 9.80
C ILE A 443 -27.21 -28.75 8.47
N VAL A 444 -27.36 -29.97 7.97
CA VAL A 444 -26.83 -30.39 6.66
C VAL A 444 -27.93 -30.52 5.61
N ILE A 445 -29.16 -30.79 6.03
CA ILE A 445 -30.34 -30.85 5.17
C ILE A 445 -31.49 -30.13 5.86
N TRP A 446 -32.25 -29.35 5.08
CA TRP A 446 -33.56 -28.85 5.45
C TRP A 446 -34.60 -29.28 4.42
N PHE A 447 -35.77 -29.72 4.86
CA PHE A 447 -36.88 -30.06 3.99
C PHE A 447 -38.19 -29.46 4.49
N GLU A 448 -38.91 -28.80 3.59
CA GLU A 448 -40.15 -28.09 3.90
C GLU A 448 -41.02 -27.89 2.66
N ALA A 449 -42.30 -28.26 2.76
CA ALA A 449 -43.30 -28.08 1.71
C ALA A 449 -42.86 -28.63 0.32
N GLY A 450 -42.08 -29.71 0.30
CA GLY A 450 -41.53 -30.31 -0.92
C GLY A 450 -40.25 -29.65 -1.43
N ASN A 451 -39.65 -28.71 -0.71
CA ASN A 451 -38.40 -28.05 -1.09
C ASN A 451 -37.27 -28.60 -0.20
N LEU A 452 -36.23 -29.10 -0.84
CA LEU A 452 -35.02 -29.64 -0.22
C LEU A 452 -33.89 -28.61 -0.33
N PHE A 453 -33.20 -28.36 0.77
CA PHE A 453 -32.04 -27.47 0.83
C PHE A 453 -30.85 -28.22 1.41
N MET A 454 -29.71 -28.13 0.72
CA MET A 454 -28.46 -28.77 1.13
C MET A 454 -27.27 -28.05 0.48
N HIS A 455 -26.07 -28.18 1.05
CA HIS A 455 -24.87 -27.61 0.43
C HIS A 455 -24.46 -28.39 -0.81
N ALA A 456 -24.25 -29.71 -0.67
CA ALA A 456 -23.73 -30.54 -1.76
C ALA A 456 -24.69 -30.64 -2.96
N GLU A 457 -24.11 -31.00 -4.10
CA GLU A 457 -24.89 -31.27 -5.30
C GLU A 457 -25.73 -32.56 -5.15
N PRO A 458 -26.88 -32.68 -5.86
CA PRO A 458 -27.86 -33.73 -5.57
C PRO A 458 -27.36 -35.17 -5.76
N ASN A 459 -26.30 -35.38 -6.54
CA ASN A 459 -25.71 -36.72 -6.70
C ASN A 459 -24.96 -37.22 -5.46
N GLY A 460 -24.63 -36.33 -4.52
CA GLY A 460 -24.00 -36.71 -3.26
C GLY A 460 -24.81 -37.63 -2.38
N ILE A 461 -26.09 -37.76 -2.71
CA ILE A 461 -27.11 -38.49 -1.98
C ILE A 461 -27.01 -39.99 -2.25
N VAL A 462 -26.73 -40.37 -3.49
CA VAL A 462 -26.87 -41.75 -4.01
C VAL A 462 -26.03 -42.78 -3.24
N ASN A 463 -25.02 -42.34 -2.50
CA ASN A 463 -24.08 -43.20 -1.76
C ASN A 463 -24.11 -42.98 -0.24
N VAL A 464 -25.15 -42.33 0.29
CA VAL A 464 -25.30 -42.13 1.73
C VAL A 464 -25.99 -43.35 2.34
N ASP A 465 -25.42 -43.87 3.43
CA ASP A 465 -25.98 -44.99 4.20
C ASP A 465 -27.41 -44.65 4.65
N GLU A 466 -28.36 -45.58 4.46
CA GLU A 466 -29.78 -45.39 4.79
C GLU A 466 -29.97 -44.90 6.24
N ASN A 467 -29.14 -45.37 7.17
CA ASN A 467 -29.22 -44.99 8.59
C ASN A 467 -28.90 -43.51 8.86
N VAL A 468 -28.32 -42.78 7.90
CA VAL A 468 -28.09 -41.33 8.01
C VAL A 468 -29.42 -40.57 7.93
N TYR A 469 -30.44 -41.17 7.31
CA TYR A 469 -31.74 -40.55 7.07
C TYR A 469 -32.78 -40.82 8.18
N ASP A 470 -32.54 -41.77 9.11
CA ASP A 470 -33.47 -42.07 10.21
C ASP A 470 -34.02 -40.82 10.94
N PRO A 471 -33.21 -39.78 11.24
CA PRO A 471 -33.72 -38.58 11.89
C PRO A 471 -34.74 -37.79 11.07
N LEU A 472 -34.71 -37.91 9.74
CA LEU A 472 -35.56 -37.16 8.84
C LEU A 472 -36.94 -37.80 8.66
N GLU A 473 -37.20 -39.02 9.15
CA GLU A 473 -38.57 -39.59 9.13
C GLU A 473 -39.55 -38.76 9.98
N GLN A 474 -39.04 -38.07 11.00
CA GLN A 474 -39.83 -37.31 11.94
C GLN A 474 -40.15 -35.90 11.39
N LYS A 475 -41.43 -35.56 11.37
CA LYS A 475 -41.91 -34.20 11.05
C LYS A 475 -42.07 -33.38 12.33
N PHE A 476 -41.71 -32.11 12.25
CA PHE A 476 -41.82 -31.16 13.35
C PHE A 476 -42.66 -29.96 12.96
N ASN A 477 -43.30 -29.35 13.96
CA ASN A 477 -43.93 -28.06 13.81
C ASN A 477 -42.97 -26.95 14.27
N LEU A 478 -42.62 -26.05 13.36
CA LEU A 478 -41.85 -24.84 13.64
C LEU A 478 -42.70 -23.63 13.26
N GLY A 479 -43.27 -22.94 14.25
CA GLY A 479 -44.07 -21.73 13.99
C GLY A 479 -45.32 -21.94 13.12
N GLY A 480 -45.87 -23.16 13.08
CA GLY A 480 -46.99 -23.55 12.21
C GLY A 480 -46.58 -24.40 11.01
N ASP A 481 -45.31 -24.37 10.62
CA ASP A 481 -44.81 -25.05 9.43
C ASP A 481 -44.36 -26.48 9.73
N GLN A 482 -44.62 -27.41 8.80
CA GLN A 482 -44.14 -28.78 8.88
C GLN A 482 -42.75 -28.88 8.26
N ILE A 483 -41.76 -29.21 9.07
CA ILE A 483 -40.35 -29.25 8.69
C ILE A 483 -39.71 -30.60 9.02
N GLN A 484 -38.64 -30.91 8.31
CA GLN A 484 -37.75 -32.04 8.56
C GLN A 484 -36.31 -31.52 8.37
N PHE A 485 -35.37 -31.91 9.24
CA PHE A 485 -33.98 -31.49 9.11
C PHE A 485 -33.00 -32.52 9.66
N LEU A 486 -31.79 -32.54 9.09
CA LEU A 486 -30.71 -33.42 9.51
C LEU A 486 -29.58 -32.60 10.12
N LEU A 487 -29.07 -33.07 11.25
CA LEU A 487 -27.89 -32.50 11.88
C LEU A 487 -26.64 -33.31 11.52
N LEU A 488 -25.53 -32.61 11.32
CA LEU A 488 -24.22 -33.20 11.18
C LEU A 488 -23.89 -34.02 12.42
N SER A 489 -23.36 -35.23 12.20
CA SER A 489 -22.85 -36.07 13.28
C SER A 489 -21.40 -36.45 13.04
N LEU A 490 -20.67 -36.65 14.14
CA LEU A 490 -19.26 -36.98 14.14
C LEU A 490 -19.04 -38.40 14.65
N VAL A 491 -18.20 -39.15 13.93
CA VAL A 491 -17.67 -40.46 14.34
C VAL A 491 -16.16 -40.43 14.11
N LYS A 492 -15.38 -40.78 15.14
CA LYS A 492 -13.90 -40.76 15.10
C LYS A 492 -13.32 -39.41 14.63
N GLY A 493 -13.96 -38.31 15.03
CA GLY A 493 -13.55 -36.94 14.67
C GLY A 493 -13.92 -36.51 13.25
N LYS A 494 -14.70 -37.32 12.52
CA LYS A 494 -15.08 -37.09 11.12
C LYS A 494 -16.58 -37.04 10.94
N SER A 495 -17.05 -36.18 10.03
CA SER A 495 -18.46 -36.10 9.65
C SER A 495 -18.90 -37.40 8.99
N THR A 496 -20.03 -37.96 9.42
CA THR A 496 -20.69 -39.06 8.71
C THR A 496 -21.49 -38.56 7.50
N SER A 497 -21.80 -37.27 7.46
CA SER A 497 -22.57 -36.61 6.40
C SER A 497 -21.68 -35.98 5.33
N HIS A 498 -20.43 -36.44 5.17
CA HIS A 498 -19.47 -35.86 4.21
C HIS A 498 -19.98 -35.82 2.76
N PRO A 499 -20.72 -36.82 2.24
CA PRO A 499 -21.30 -36.70 0.91
C PRO A 499 -22.31 -35.55 0.78
N LEU A 500 -23.03 -35.21 1.86
CA LEU A 500 -24.05 -34.16 1.87
C LEU A 500 -23.46 -32.74 1.97
N THR A 501 -22.14 -32.63 2.15
CA THR A 501 -21.42 -31.36 2.21
C THR A 501 -20.33 -31.22 1.15
N ASN A 502 -19.91 -32.29 0.47
CA ASN A 502 -18.75 -32.24 -0.44
C ASN A 502 -19.01 -32.76 -1.86
N SER A 503 -20.19 -33.30 -2.14
CA SER A 503 -20.39 -33.96 -3.43
C SER A 503 -20.59 -32.97 -4.57
N ARG A 504 -20.06 -33.37 -5.73
CA ARG A 504 -20.08 -32.62 -6.98
C ARG A 504 -20.58 -33.52 -8.09
N LEU A 505 -21.40 -33.00 -9.00
CA LEU A 505 -21.82 -33.72 -10.17
C LEU A 505 -20.62 -34.07 -11.03
N SER A 506 -20.65 -35.30 -11.54
CA SER A 506 -19.68 -35.80 -12.50
C SER A 506 -19.63 -34.87 -13.72
N ARG A 507 -18.42 -34.36 -14.02
CA ARG A 507 -18.16 -33.56 -15.22
C ARG A 507 -17.91 -34.48 -16.41
N VAL A 508 -18.52 -34.17 -17.54
CA VAL A 508 -18.28 -34.82 -18.84
C VAL A 508 -17.80 -33.75 -19.80
N GLU A 509 -16.59 -33.92 -20.33
CA GLU A 509 -16.12 -33.09 -21.44
C GLU A 509 -16.97 -33.39 -22.68
N THR A 510 -17.47 -32.34 -23.31
CA THR A 510 -18.19 -32.41 -24.58
C THR A 510 -17.22 -32.32 -25.74
N ASP A 511 -17.61 -32.86 -26.89
CA ASP A 511 -16.81 -32.83 -28.12
C ASP A 511 -16.49 -31.41 -28.61
N GLU A 512 -17.26 -30.41 -28.16
CA GLU A 512 -17.07 -28.98 -28.45
C GLU A 512 -16.12 -28.28 -27.45
N GLY A 513 -15.52 -29.02 -26.51
CA GLY A 513 -14.64 -28.47 -25.48
C GLY A 513 -15.38 -27.83 -24.28
N GLY A 514 -16.72 -27.89 -24.24
CA GLY A 514 -17.52 -27.52 -23.07
C GLY A 514 -17.60 -28.63 -22.03
N VAL A 515 -18.06 -28.32 -20.81
CA VAL A 515 -18.31 -29.31 -19.75
C VAL A 515 -19.82 -29.45 -19.54
N ARG A 516 -20.35 -30.68 -19.60
CA ARG A 516 -21.72 -31.00 -19.21
C ARG A 516 -21.74 -31.86 -17.96
N TYR A 517 -22.75 -31.67 -17.13
CA TYR A 517 -22.97 -32.49 -15.94
C TYR A 517 -23.93 -33.64 -16.23
N LYS A 518 -23.69 -34.80 -15.61
CA LYS A 518 -24.57 -35.97 -15.73
C LYS A 518 -25.86 -35.72 -14.96
N LYS A 519 -26.91 -35.28 -15.64
CA LYS A 519 -28.23 -35.01 -15.04
C LYS A 519 -28.86 -36.29 -14.47
N GLU A 520 -28.45 -37.46 -14.97
CA GLU A 520 -28.89 -38.77 -14.49
C GLU A 520 -28.46 -39.02 -13.04
N ASP A 521 -27.24 -38.60 -12.66
CA ASP A 521 -26.73 -38.73 -11.29
C ASP A 521 -27.56 -37.85 -10.32
N ALA A 522 -27.98 -36.67 -10.78
CA ALA A 522 -28.87 -35.81 -10.01
C ALA A 522 -30.29 -36.40 -9.88
N ALA A 523 -30.83 -36.96 -10.97
CA ALA A 523 -32.15 -37.60 -10.95
C ALA A 523 -32.20 -38.77 -9.96
N ALA A 524 -31.15 -39.60 -9.92
CA ALA A 524 -31.03 -40.70 -8.96
C ALA A 524 -31.03 -40.18 -7.51
N GLY A 525 -30.25 -39.14 -7.20
CA GLY A 525 -30.24 -38.56 -5.86
C GLY A 525 -31.58 -37.94 -5.45
N VAL A 526 -32.29 -37.31 -6.39
CA VAL A 526 -33.64 -36.80 -6.15
C VAL A 526 -34.65 -37.94 -5.95
N GLU A 527 -34.53 -39.04 -6.68
CA GLU A 527 -35.37 -40.23 -6.49
C GLU A 527 -35.17 -40.83 -5.08
N ASP A 528 -33.92 -40.93 -4.61
CA ASP A 528 -33.61 -41.42 -3.27
C ASP A 528 -34.26 -40.55 -2.18
N PHE A 529 -34.16 -39.21 -2.28
CA PHE A 529 -34.93 -38.33 -1.38
C PHE A 529 -36.44 -38.49 -1.57
N GLY A 530 -36.87 -38.67 -2.82
CA GLY A 530 -38.24 -38.95 -3.15
C GLY A 530 -38.78 -40.14 -2.34
N ASN A 531 -37.99 -41.20 -2.26
CA ASN A 531 -38.27 -42.44 -1.53
C ASN A 531 -38.36 -42.24 -0.02
N GLN A 532 -37.55 -41.35 0.53
CA GLN A 532 -37.56 -41.07 1.98
C GLN A 532 -38.63 -40.03 2.39
N PHE A 533 -38.88 -39.00 1.59
CA PHE A 533 -39.65 -37.81 2.01
C PHE A 533 -40.94 -37.57 1.23
N GLY A 534 -41.23 -38.43 0.25
CA GLY A 534 -42.30 -38.21 -0.70
C GLY A 534 -41.88 -37.25 -1.81
N ARG A 535 -42.83 -36.55 -2.42
CA ARG A 535 -42.52 -35.72 -3.60
C ARG A 535 -41.61 -34.54 -3.25
N VAL A 536 -40.40 -34.54 -3.82
CA VAL A 536 -39.53 -33.36 -3.89
C VAL A 536 -39.97 -32.52 -5.10
N LYS A 537 -40.31 -31.25 -4.86
CA LYS A 537 -40.66 -30.26 -5.90
C LYS A 537 -39.42 -29.51 -6.35
N ARG A 538 -38.58 -29.10 -5.38
CA ARG A 538 -37.38 -28.30 -5.62
C ARG A 538 -36.20 -28.80 -4.82
N VAL A 539 -35.00 -28.74 -5.40
CA VAL A 539 -33.73 -28.85 -4.68
C VAL A 539 -32.98 -27.54 -4.85
N VAL A 540 -32.50 -26.97 -3.75
CA VAL A 540 -31.70 -25.74 -3.74
C VAL A 540 -30.36 -26.06 -3.10
N HIS A 541 -29.26 -25.78 -3.81
CA HIS A 541 -27.91 -26.05 -3.34
C HIS A 541 -26.90 -24.96 -3.73
N GLY A 542 -25.71 -24.98 -3.13
CA GLY A 542 -24.60 -24.09 -3.47
C GLY A 542 -23.27 -24.78 -3.16
N HIS A 543 -22.41 -25.03 -4.15
CA HIS A 543 -21.15 -25.76 -3.90
C HIS A 543 -20.11 -25.59 -5.02
N SER A 544 -20.62 -25.45 -6.24
CA SER A 544 -19.80 -25.29 -7.44
C SER A 544 -20.31 -24.05 -8.16
N PRO A 545 -19.55 -22.95 -8.25
CA PRO A 545 -20.03 -21.78 -8.96
C PRO A 545 -20.18 -22.14 -10.44
N ARG A 546 -21.39 -21.99 -10.99
CA ARG A 546 -21.69 -22.32 -12.39
C ARG A 546 -21.95 -21.06 -13.19
N GLN A 547 -21.42 -21.03 -14.41
CA GLN A 547 -21.76 -20.00 -15.40
C GLN A 547 -22.99 -20.40 -16.23
N ASP A 548 -23.26 -21.70 -16.37
CA ASP A 548 -24.35 -22.27 -17.17
C ASP A 548 -25.20 -23.25 -16.32
N ASP A 549 -26.48 -23.43 -16.67
CA ASP A 549 -27.41 -24.39 -16.04
C ASP A 549 -27.62 -24.17 -14.51
N LEU A 550 -27.74 -22.92 -14.06
CA LEU A 550 -28.12 -22.57 -12.68
C LEU A 550 -29.50 -23.12 -12.28
N VAL A 551 -30.37 -23.37 -13.25
CA VAL A 551 -31.67 -24.00 -13.05
C VAL A 551 -31.87 -25.09 -14.08
N TYR A 552 -32.19 -26.29 -13.63
CA TYR A 552 -32.50 -27.41 -14.52
C TYR A 552 -33.54 -28.34 -13.90
N GLU A 553 -34.21 -29.12 -14.74
CA GLU A 553 -35.24 -30.05 -14.29
C GLU A 553 -34.78 -31.50 -14.44
N VAL A 554 -35.21 -32.34 -13.51
CA VAL A 554 -35.03 -33.80 -13.57
C VAL A 554 -36.37 -34.49 -13.38
N GLN A 555 -36.62 -35.50 -14.21
CA GLN A 555 -37.81 -36.34 -14.13
C GLN A 555 -37.51 -37.54 -13.22
N THR A 556 -38.34 -37.74 -12.20
CA THR A 556 -38.30 -38.91 -11.30
C THR A 556 -39.63 -39.67 -11.39
N GLU A 557 -39.74 -40.84 -10.76
CA GLU A 557 -41.00 -41.58 -10.67
C GLU A 557 -42.08 -40.78 -9.93
N LYS A 558 -41.67 -39.85 -9.05
CA LYS A 558 -42.57 -39.02 -8.22
C LYS A 558 -42.94 -37.69 -8.86
N GLY A 559 -42.39 -37.38 -10.03
CA GLY A 559 -42.71 -36.22 -10.85
C GLY A 559 -41.48 -35.41 -11.27
N MET A 560 -41.75 -34.24 -11.84
CA MET A 560 -40.68 -33.30 -12.19
C MET A 560 -40.18 -32.58 -10.94
N THR A 561 -38.86 -32.47 -10.80
CA THR A 561 -38.18 -31.70 -9.77
C THR A 561 -37.30 -30.62 -10.41
N THR A 562 -37.40 -29.39 -9.93
CA THR A 562 -36.53 -28.29 -10.36
C THR A 562 -35.33 -28.19 -9.41
N ILE A 563 -34.13 -28.17 -9.95
CA ILE A 563 -32.88 -28.01 -9.20
C ILE A 563 -32.34 -26.60 -9.46
N TYR A 564 -32.03 -25.90 -8.37
CA TYR A 564 -31.43 -24.58 -8.34
C TYR A 564 -30.02 -24.68 -7.74
N ASP A 565 -29.02 -24.35 -8.55
CA ASP A 565 -27.67 -24.05 -8.09
C ASP A 565 -27.58 -22.54 -7.87
N ILE A 566 -27.43 -22.13 -6.61
CA ILE A 566 -27.41 -20.71 -6.21
C ILE A 566 -26.01 -20.27 -5.74
N ASP A 567 -24.97 -21.05 -6.04
CA ASP A 567 -23.58 -20.63 -5.86
C ASP A 567 -23.16 -19.67 -6.99
N GLU A 568 -23.04 -18.39 -6.64
CA GLU A 568 -22.65 -17.31 -7.54
C GLU A 568 -21.13 -17.03 -7.53
N GLY A 569 -20.34 -17.74 -6.71
CA GLY A 569 -18.91 -17.51 -6.59
C GLY A 569 -18.59 -16.09 -6.09
N MET A 570 -19.26 -15.65 -5.02
CA MET A 570 -19.32 -14.23 -4.61
C MET A 570 -18.02 -13.63 -4.07
N THR A 571 -16.95 -14.39 -3.88
CA THR A 571 -15.67 -13.79 -3.44
C THR A 571 -15.06 -12.91 -4.51
N PRO A 572 -14.23 -11.93 -4.13
CA PRO A 572 -13.42 -11.19 -5.09
C PRO A 572 -12.57 -12.07 -6.00
N ILE A 573 -12.01 -13.17 -5.48
CA ILE A 573 -11.14 -14.06 -6.25
C ILE A 573 -11.94 -14.81 -7.31
N LEU A 574 -13.04 -15.44 -6.92
CA LEU A 574 -13.88 -16.21 -7.84
C LEU A 574 -14.51 -15.30 -8.90
N TYR A 575 -14.97 -14.11 -8.50
CA TYR A 575 -15.52 -13.13 -9.43
C TYR A 575 -14.48 -12.57 -10.41
N PHE A 576 -13.24 -12.36 -9.96
CA PHE A 576 -12.15 -11.97 -10.86
C PHE A 576 -11.80 -13.10 -11.85
N ASP A 577 -11.66 -14.33 -11.34
CA ASP A 577 -11.29 -15.49 -12.15
C ASP A 577 -12.40 -15.84 -13.18
N SER A 578 -13.65 -15.41 -12.95
CA SER A 578 -14.77 -15.53 -13.90
C SER A 578 -14.89 -14.36 -14.89
N GLY A 579 -13.96 -13.40 -14.86
CA GLY A 579 -13.91 -12.26 -15.78
C GLY A 579 -14.69 -11.02 -15.33
N GLY A 580 -15.09 -10.96 -14.06
CA GLY A 580 -15.82 -9.82 -13.50
C GLY A 580 -14.95 -8.58 -13.28
N GLU A 581 -15.53 -7.41 -13.54
CA GLU A 581 -14.91 -6.10 -13.28
C GLU A 581 -15.06 -5.70 -11.81
N ASP A 582 -14.08 -4.98 -11.25
CA ASP A 582 -14.11 -4.52 -9.85
C ASP A 582 -14.44 -5.62 -8.82
N PRO A 583 -13.63 -6.68 -8.72
CA PRO A 583 -13.94 -7.87 -7.93
C PRO A 583 -14.20 -7.60 -6.45
N CYS A 584 -13.66 -6.50 -5.92
CA CYS A 584 -13.80 -6.08 -4.52
C CYS A 584 -14.92 -5.05 -4.29
N GLU A 585 -15.83 -4.78 -5.23
CA GLU A 585 -16.93 -3.81 -5.03
C GLU A 585 -17.88 -4.28 -3.91
N PRO A 586 -17.90 -3.61 -2.73
CA PRO A 586 -18.71 -4.05 -1.60
C PRO A 586 -20.22 -3.85 -1.81
N ASN A 587 -20.64 -3.06 -2.81
CA ASN A 587 -22.05 -2.87 -3.12
C ASN A 587 -22.64 -3.95 -4.03
N ARG A 588 -21.83 -4.90 -4.52
CA ARG A 588 -22.33 -6.04 -5.29
C ARG A 588 -23.32 -6.83 -4.44
N THR A 589 -24.52 -7.03 -4.98
CA THR A 589 -25.59 -7.76 -4.30
C THR A 589 -25.77 -9.11 -4.99
N PRO A 590 -25.65 -10.24 -4.27
CA PRO A 590 -25.91 -11.56 -4.86
C PRO A 590 -27.40 -11.68 -5.19
N ALA A 591 -27.70 -12.39 -6.27
CA ALA A 591 -29.06 -12.62 -6.74
C ALA A 591 -29.85 -13.49 -5.74
N GLY A 592 -29.23 -14.57 -5.26
CA GLY A 592 -29.90 -15.60 -4.45
C GLY A 592 -31.10 -16.20 -5.17
N LEU A 593 -32.05 -16.72 -4.39
CA LEU A 593 -33.30 -17.30 -4.88
C LEU A 593 -34.46 -16.89 -3.96
N GLN A 594 -35.54 -16.37 -4.55
CA GLN A 594 -36.77 -16.05 -3.84
C GLN A 594 -37.96 -16.72 -4.51
N PHE A 595 -38.78 -17.44 -3.74
CA PHE A 595 -40.00 -18.06 -4.26
C PHE A 595 -41.08 -18.21 -3.18
N ARG A 596 -42.34 -18.30 -3.62
CA ARG A 596 -43.47 -18.58 -2.73
C ARG A 596 -43.71 -20.08 -2.60
N LEU A 597 -44.15 -20.48 -1.42
CA LEU A 597 -44.63 -21.83 -1.14
C LEU A 597 -46.04 -21.99 -1.71
N GLU A 598 -46.22 -23.05 -2.49
CA GLU A 598 -47.49 -23.45 -3.14
C GLU A 598 -48.19 -24.59 -2.40
#